data_AF-A0A8I1PQJ0-F1
#
_entry.id   AF-A0A8I1PQJ0-F1
#
_cell.length_a   1.000
_cell.length_b   1.000
_cell.length_c   1.000
_cell.angle_alpha   90.00
_cell.angle_beta   90.00
_cell.angle_gamma   90.00
#
_symmetry.space_group_name_H-M   'P 1'
#
loop_
_entity.id
_entity.type
_entity.pdbx_description
1 polymer ?
#
loop_
_entity_poly.entity_id
_entity_poly.type
_entity_poly.pdbx_seq_one_letter_code
_entity_poly.pdbx_strand_id
1 'polypeptide(L)'
;MPSIHLIERQDNISPVTNASGEWESGYWAVSKDTAERLVGGDIYLHKAQDKPSHFGGKIVSFRLEQDGEFNGRIIFRFRASMEHKGMRTGPEKWGNEKKINW
;
A
#
# COMPACT_ATOMS: atom_id res chain seq x y z
N MET A 1 -1.01 -9.19 12.65
CA MET A 1 0.01 -8.75 11.68
C MET A 1 -0.35 -7.34 11.29
N PRO A 2 0.63 -6.43 11.16
CA PRO A 2 0.34 -5.05 10.80
C PRO A 2 -0.20 -4.99 9.38
N SER A 3 -1.13 -4.08 9.13
CA SER A 3 -1.69 -3.87 7.80
C SER A 3 -1.94 -2.41 7.50
N ILE A 4 -1.87 -2.06 6.23
CA ILE A 4 -2.19 -0.73 5.74
C ILE A 4 -3.25 -0.81 4.64
N HIS A 5 -4.33 -0.06 4.82
CA HIS A 5 -5.33 0.19 3.80
C HIS A 5 -5.08 1.57 3.20
N LEU A 6 -5.05 1.65 1.87
CA LEU A 6 -4.74 2.86 1.12
C LEU A 6 -5.81 3.12 0.07
N ILE A 7 -6.15 4.39 -0.16
CA ILE A 7 -7.07 4.79 -1.22
C ILE A 7 -6.27 5.09 -2.48
N GLU A 8 -6.22 4.13 -3.41
CA GLU A 8 -5.52 4.26 -4.69
C GLU A 8 -6.49 4.60 -5.83
N ARG A 9 -6.55 5.89 -6.18
CA ARG A 9 -7.51 6.42 -7.16
C ARG A 9 -6.96 6.55 -8.58
N GLN A 10 -5.65 6.53 -8.76
CA GLN A 10 -4.97 6.90 -10.00
C GLN A 10 -4.50 5.69 -10.82
N ASP A 11 -4.71 4.47 -10.30
CA ASP A 11 -4.18 3.24 -10.89
C ASP A 11 -2.64 3.26 -11.01
N ASN A 12 -1.99 3.97 -10.07
CA ASN A 12 -0.54 4.09 -9.99
C ASN A 12 0.08 2.86 -9.30
N ILE A 13 -0.08 1.70 -9.92
CA ILE A 13 0.49 0.44 -9.45
C ILE A 13 1.22 -0.19 -10.63
N SER A 14 2.50 -0.52 -10.44
CA SER A 14 3.36 -1.02 -11.53
C SER A 14 4.00 -2.36 -11.17
N PRO A 15 4.12 -3.29 -12.13
CA PRO A 15 4.84 -4.54 -11.89
C PRO A 15 6.34 -4.27 -11.83
N VAL A 16 7.05 -4.99 -10.97
CA VAL A 16 8.52 -4.91 -10.89
C VAL A 16 9.13 -5.81 -11.98
N THR A 17 9.80 -5.21 -12.96
CA THR A 17 10.21 -5.85 -14.23
C THR A 17 11.09 -7.11 -14.13
N ASN A 18 11.64 -7.44 -12.96
CA ASN A 18 12.49 -8.63 -12.78
C ASN A 18 12.11 -9.48 -11.55
N ALA A 19 10.93 -9.25 -10.97
CA ALA A 19 10.46 -9.98 -9.80
C ALA A 19 9.04 -10.49 -10.02
N SER A 20 8.93 -11.78 -10.33
CA SER A 20 7.65 -12.42 -10.63
C SER A 20 6.66 -12.23 -9.49
N GLY A 21 5.52 -11.62 -9.79
CA GLY A 21 4.42 -11.39 -8.84
C GLY A 21 4.62 -10.23 -7.87
N GLU A 22 5.68 -9.42 -8.02
CA GLU A 22 5.91 -8.23 -7.18
C GLU A 22 5.52 -6.95 -7.89
N TRP A 23 4.96 -6.03 -7.11
CA TRP A 23 4.37 -4.78 -7.56
C TRP A 23 4.85 -3.63 -6.67
N GLU A 24 4.96 -2.46 -7.26
CA GLU A 24 5.09 -1.20 -6.53
C GLU A 24 3.74 -0.49 -6.44
N SER A 25 3.46 0.09 -5.28
CA SER A 25 2.30 0.96 -5.07
C SER A 25 2.55 2.37 -5.64
N GLY A 26 1.57 3.25 -5.49
CA GLY A 26 1.76 4.69 -5.65
C GLY A 26 2.62 5.31 -4.55
N TYR A 27 2.53 6.65 -4.45
CA TYR A 27 3.32 7.49 -3.56
C TYR A 27 2.53 7.86 -2.30
N TRP A 28 2.99 7.44 -1.12
CA TRP A 28 2.22 7.58 0.11
C TRP A 28 2.87 8.47 1.15
N ALA A 29 2.04 9.29 1.80
CA ALA A 29 2.42 10.07 2.97
C ALA A 29 2.54 9.19 4.23
N VAL A 30 3.62 8.41 4.32
CA VAL A 30 3.94 7.50 5.44
C VAL A 30 5.36 7.80 5.92
N SER A 31 5.60 7.80 7.23
CA SER A 31 6.96 7.99 7.74
C SER A 31 7.82 6.75 7.50
N LYS A 32 9.13 6.92 7.39
CA LYS A 32 10.07 5.80 7.21
C LYS A 32 9.92 4.75 8.32
N ASP A 33 9.87 5.15 9.59
CA ASP A 33 9.67 4.26 10.73
C ASP A 33 8.36 3.43 10.62
N THR A 34 7.27 4.08 10.21
CA THR A 34 6.00 3.39 9.99
C THR A 34 6.11 2.38 8.85
N ALA A 35 6.77 2.76 7.75
CA ALA A 35 6.96 1.88 6.60
C ALA A 35 7.83 0.67 6.94
N GLU A 36 8.90 0.85 7.73
CA GLU A 36 9.76 -0.23 8.22
C GLU A 36 8.95 -1.24 9.04
N ARG A 37 8.09 -0.76 9.95
CA ARG A 37 7.23 -1.62 10.77
C ARG A 37 6.14 -2.35 9.99
N LEU A 38 5.81 -1.89 8.78
CA LEU A 38 4.82 -2.52 7.90
C LEU A 38 5.42 -3.61 7.01
N VAL A 39 6.75 -3.70 6.89
CA VAL A 39 7.41 -4.78 6.13
C VAL A 39 7.07 -6.14 6.75
N GLY A 40 6.65 -7.10 5.91
CA GLY A 40 6.11 -8.39 6.34
C GLY A 40 4.60 -8.36 6.66
N GLY A 41 4.00 -7.18 6.75
CA GLY A 41 2.57 -6.97 6.90
C GLY A 41 1.81 -7.01 5.58
N ASP A 42 0.55 -6.59 5.63
CA ASP A 42 -0.38 -6.65 4.50
C ASP A 42 -0.72 -5.25 3.97
N ILE A 43 -0.76 -5.09 2.65
CA ILE A 43 -1.22 -3.88 1.96
C ILE A 43 -2.53 -4.16 1.22
N TYR A 44 -3.50 -3.27 1.39
CA TYR A 44 -4.80 -3.32 0.73
C TYR A 44 -5.06 -2.00 0.01
N LEU A 45 -5.32 -2.07 -1.30
CA LEU A 45 -5.57 -0.91 -2.14
C LEU A 45 -7.05 -0.82 -2.47
N HIS A 46 -7.67 0.29 -2.11
CA HIS A 46 -9.10 0.56 -2.24
C HIS A 46 -9.34 1.71 -3.21
N LYS A 47 -10.46 1.72 -3.93
CA LYS A 47 -10.84 2.90 -4.73
C LYS A 47 -11.47 4.02 -3.88
N ALA A 48 -12.06 3.66 -2.75
CA ALA A 48 -12.58 4.57 -1.73
C ALA A 48 -12.68 3.84 -0.37
N GLN A 49 -12.85 4.59 0.73
CA GLN A 49 -12.87 4.05 2.10
C GLN A 49 -13.97 3.00 2.33
N ASP A 50 -15.10 3.13 1.65
CA ASP A 50 -16.29 2.25 1.75
C ASP A 50 -16.25 1.06 0.77
N LYS A 51 -15.24 1.00 -0.10
CA LYS A 51 -15.13 -0.03 -1.15
C LYS A 51 -14.22 -1.16 -0.73
N PRO A 52 -14.47 -2.39 -1.20
CA PRO A 52 -13.52 -3.47 -1.03
C PRO A 52 -12.18 -3.14 -1.71
N SER A 53 -11.11 -3.77 -1.24
CA SER A 53 -9.82 -3.69 -1.91
C SER A 53 -9.93 -4.28 -3.32
N HIS A 54 -9.37 -3.59 -4.29
CA HIS A 54 -9.30 -4.08 -5.68
C HIS A 54 -7.97 -4.81 -5.94
N PHE A 55 -6.95 -4.48 -5.15
CA PHE A 55 -5.62 -5.05 -5.24
C PHE A 55 -4.91 -5.03 -3.88
N GLY A 56 -3.82 -5.77 -3.74
CA GLY A 56 -3.07 -5.84 -2.49
C GLY A 56 -2.16 -7.06 -2.42
N GLY A 57 -1.52 -7.23 -1.27
CA GLY A 57 -0.60 -8.35 -1.05
C GLY A 57 0.23 -8.19 0.22
N LYS A 58 1.34 -8.92 0.28
CA LYS A 58 2.30 -8.85 1.39
C LYS A 58 3.43 -7.88 1.09
N ILE A 59 3.66 -6.94 1.99
CA ILE A 59 4.74 -5.94 1.84
C ILE A 59 6.08 -6.65 2.01
N VAL A 60 6.93 -6.57 0.99
CA VAL A 60 8.27 -7.17 1.00
C VAL A 60 9.36 -6.13 1.28
N SER A 61 9.15 -4.89 0.86
CA SER A 61 10.04 -3.76 1.15
C SER A 61 9.35 -2.43 0.85
N PHE A 62 10.07 -1.33 1.02
CA PHE A 62 9.63 -0.01 0.58
C PHE A 62 10.85 0.79 0.10
N ARG A 63 10.60 1.85 -0.67
CA ARG A 63 11.60 2.88 -0.98
C ARG A 63 11.04 4.28 -0.74
N LEU A 64 11.94 5.21 -0.50
CA LEU A 64 11.63 6.63 -0.47
C LEU A 64 11.80 7.20 -1.88
N GLU A 65 10.81 7.94 -2.36
CA GLU A 65 10.96 8.71 -3.58
C GLU A 65 11.90 9.90 -3.32
N GLN A 66 12.94 10.03 -4.13
CA GLN A 66 14.00 11.02 -3.94
C GLN A 66 13.92 12.18 -4.93
N ASP A 67 13.06 12.09 -5.93
CA ASP A 67 13.00 13.09 -7.00
C ASP A 67 11.56 13.51 -7.33
N GLY A 68 11.45 14.67 -7.97
CA GLY A 68 10.19 15.19 -8.50
C GLY A 68 9.18 15.66 -7.44
N GLU A 69 7.92 15.80 -7.88
CA GLU A 69 6.81 16.32 -7.07
C GLU A 69 6.48 15.44 -5.86
N PHE A 70 6.82 14.14 -5.92
CA PHE A 70 6.55 13.17 -4.87
C PHE A 70 7.77 12.87 -3.98
N ASN A 71 8.80 13.72 -4.02
CA ASN A 71 9.95 13.61 -3.12
C ASN A 71 9.51 13.44 -1.64
N GLY A 72 10.12 12.47 -0.96
CA GLY A 72 9.83 12.14 0.44
C GLY A 72 8.62 11.22 0.64
N ARG A 73 7.94 10.78 -0.42
CA ARG A 73 6.85 9.80 -0.33
C ARG A 73 7.37 8.37 -0.30
N ILE A 74 6.61 7.49 0.35
CA ILE A 74 6.91 6.06 0.42
C ILE A 74 6.22 5.31 -0.71
N ILE A 75 6.97 4.43 -1.35
CA ILE A 75 6.49 3.47 -2.33
C ILE A 75 6.68 2.09 -1.75
N PHE A 76 5.59 1.35 -1.55
CA PHE A 76 5.64 -0.02 -1.06
C PHE A 76 5.87 -0.97 -2.21
N ARG A 77 6.80 -1.91 -2.02
CA ARG A 77 6.94 -3.08 -2.86
C ARG A 77 6.27 -4.26 -2.16
N PHE A 78 5.40 -4.97 -2.86
CA PHE A 78 4.62 -6.05 -2.29
C PHE A 78 4.44 -7.19 -3.28
N ARG A 79 4.32 -8.41 -2.75
CA ARG A 79 3.93 -9.58 -3.53
C ARG A 79 2.41 -9.65 -3.58
N ALA A 80 1.86 -9.50 -4.78
CA ALA A 80 0.42 -9.52 -4.97
C ALA A 80 -0.17 -10.88 -4.59
N SER A 81 -1.36 -10.88 -3.98
CA SER A 81 -2.09 -12.09 -3.60
C SER A 81 -3.58 -11.92 -3.79
N MET A 82 -4.25 -12.99 -4.21
CA MET A 82 -5.70 -13.02 -4.39
C MET A 82 -6.46 -12.91 -3.06
N GLU A 83 -5.85 -13.31 -1.95
CA GLU A 83 -6.43 -13.20 -0.60
C GLU A 83 -6.64 -11.75 -0.17
N HIS A 84 -5.94 -10.81 -0.79
CA HIS A 84 -6.01 -9.37 -0.48
C HIS A 84 -7.00 -8.62 -1.34
N LYS A 85 -7.67 -9.29 -2.28
CA LYS A 85 -8.71 -8.71 -3.14
C LYS A 85 -10.09 -8.95 -2.52
N GLY A 86 -10.97 -7.94 -2.58
CA GLY A 86 -12.33 -8.05 -2.06
C GLY A 86 -12.45 -7.73 -0.57
N MET A 87 -11.35 -7.39 0.12
CA MET A 87 -11.33 -7.17 1.56
C MET A 87 -11.92 -5.82 1.91
N ARG A 88 -12.85 -5.81 2.87
CA ARG A 88 -13.44 -4.60 3.44
C ARG A 88 -12.75 -4.25 4.75
N THR A 89 -12.78 -2.97 5.10
CA THR A 89 -12.34 -2.50 6.41
C THR A 89 -13.41 -1.55 6.96
N GLY A 90 -13.54 -1.49 8.29
CA GLY A 90 -14.50 -0.62 8.94
C GLY A 90 -14.17 0.87 8.73
N PRO A 91 -15.16 1.77 8.89
CA PRO A 91 -15.00 3.21 8.69
C PRO A 91 -14.11 3.87 9.76
N GLU A 92 -13.87 3.20 10.88
CA GLU A 92 -13.03 3.72 11.95
C GLU A 92 -11.55 3.82 11.55
N LYS A 93 -10.85 4.82 12.12
CA LYS A 93 -9.39 5.00 12.02
C LYS A 93 -8.84 5.26 10.61
N TRP A 94 -9.70 5.60 9.66
CA TRP A 94 -9.24 6.24 8.42
C TRP A 94 -8.72 7.64 8.72
N GLY A 95 -7.50 7.95 8.27
CA GLY A 95 -7.13 9.32 7.92
C GLY A 95 -7.67 9.66 6.52
N ASN A 96 -7.17 10.73 5.90
CA ASN A 96 -7.61 11.13 4.55
C ASN A 96 -7.55 9.97 3.55
N GLU A 97 -6.38 9.35 3.37
CA GLU A 97 -6.15 8.35 2.31
C GLU A 97 -5.58 7.02 2.83
N LYS A 98 -5.40 6.88 4.14
CA LYS A 98 -4.79 5.70 4.74
C LYS A 98 -5.40 5.31 6.08
N LYS A 99 -5.40 4.02 6.37
CA LYS A 99 -5.68 3.42 7.67
C LYS A 99 -4.60 2.38 7.96
N ILE A 100 -4.02 2.43 9.16
CA ILE A 100 -3.00 1.48 9.60
C ILE A 100 -3.55 0.70 10.79
N ASN A 101 -3.44 -0.62 10.73
CA ASN A 101 -3.71 -1.53 11.83
C ASN A 101 -2.37 -2.13 12.28
N TRP A 102 -2.17 -2.24 13.59
CA TRP A 102 -0.94 -2.79 14.19
C TRP A 102 -1.21 -4.19 14.74
#